data_AF-A0A2T8HLI2-F1
#
_entry.id   AF-A0A2T8HLI2-F1
#
_cell.length_a   1.000
_cell.length_b   1.000
_cell.length_c   1.000
_cell.angle_alpha   90.00
_cell.angle_beta   90.00
_cell.angle_gamma   90.00
#
_symmetry.space_group_name_H-M   'P 1'
#
loop_
_entity.id
_entity.type
_entity.pdbx_description
1 polymer ?
#
loop_
_entity_poly.entity_id
_entity_poly.type
_entity_poly.pdbx_seq_one_letter_code
_entity_poly.pdbx_strand_id
1 'polypeptide(L)'
;MFAVMKEVWKDIPNYEGLYRISSKGQILRIRRGKVKRPTITTSANGYTSQVVSLSANGVQSRHHVHILVYATFRGKPNGMIDFKDGDKQNLSVDNLDEVRATNRFIKAHCI
;
A
#
# COMPACT_ATOMS: atom_id res chain seq x y z
N MET A 1 26.10 -3.88 -11.24
CA MET A 1 25.00 -3.78 -12.22
C MET A 1 23.71 -3.55 -11.44
N PHE A 2 23.30 -2.30 -11.26
CA PHE A 2 22.07 -1.98 -10.50
C PHE A 2 20.88 -2.24 -11.43
N ALA A 3 20.13 -3.31 -11.17
CA ALA A 3 18.85 -3.51 -11.83
C ALA A 3 17.93 -2.37 -11.39
N VAL A 4 17.70 -1.40 -12.29
CA VAL A 4 16.62 -0.43 -12.12
C VAL A 4 15.34 -1.26 -12.14
N MET A 5 14.78 -1.57 -10.96
CA MET A 5 13.53 -2.31 -10.87
C MET A 5 12.45 -1.49 -11.58
N LYS A 6 12.15 -1.93 -12.82
CA LYS A 6 11.23 -1.25 -13.72
C LYS A 6 9.88 -1.21 -13.01
N GLU A 7 9.26 -0.03 -12.96
CA GLU A 7 7.98 0.14 -12.30
C GLU A 7 6.92 -0.72 -12.99
N VAL A 8 6.35 -1.66 -12.24
CA VAL A 8 5.35 -2.61 -12.75
C VAL A 8 3.96 -2.12 -12.33
N TRP A 9 3.00 -2.18 -13.24
CA TRP A 9 1.60 -1.86 -12.96
C TRP A 9 0.74 -3.13 -13.02
N LYS A 10 -0.11 -3.33 -12.01
CA LYS A 10 -1.04 -4.46 -11.94
C LYS A 10 -2.45 -3.99 -11.58
N ASP A 11 -3.46 -4.73 -12.02
CA ASP A 11 -4.85 -4.46 -11.62
C ASP A 11 -5.04 -4.76 -10.13
N ILE A 12 -5.77 -3.90 -9.43
CA ILE A 12 -6.02 -4.05 -7.99
C ILE A 12 -7.09 -5.13 -7.80
N PRO A 13 -6.87 -6.14 -6.92
CA PRO A 13 -7.86 -7.18 -6.65
C PRO A 13 -9.22 -6.60 -6.20
N ASN A 14 -10.32 -7.12 -6.74
CA ASN A 14 -11.71 -6.64 -6.57
C ASN A 14 -12.02 -5.28 -7.23
N TYR A 15 -11.08 -4.74 -7.99
CA TYR A 15 -11.18 -3.46 -8.71
C TYR A 15 -10.63 -3.58 -10.14
N GLU A 16 -10.62 -4.80 -10.67
CA GLU A 16 -10.12 -5.15 -12.00
C GLU A 16 -10.82 -4.33 -13.08
N GLY A 17 -10.05 -3.82 -14.05
CA GLY A 17 -10.60 -2.97 -15.12
C GLY A 17 -11.03 -1.56 -14.67
N LEU A 18 -10.95 -1.23 -13.37
CA LEU A 18 -11.24 0.10 -12.84
C LEU A 18 -9.98 0.83 -12.37
N TYR A 19 -9.10 0.13 -11.66
CA TYR A 19 -7.88 0.71 -11.07
C TYR A 19 -6.67 -0.22 -11.19
N ARG A 20 -5.51 0.39 -11.41
CA ARG A 20 -4.19 -0.27 -11.36
C ARG A 20 -3.34 0.36 -10.27
N ILE A 21 -2.43 -0.40 -9.71
CA ILE A 21 -1.42 0.08 -8.78
C ILE A 21 -0.02 -0.26 -9.27
N SER A 22 0.92 0.66 -9.07
CA SER A 22 2.32 0.46 -9.41
C SER A 22 3.08 -0.19 -8.26
N SER A 23 4.22 -0.79 -8.56
CA SER A 23 5.14 -1.35 -7.55
C SER A 23 5.70 -0.29 -6.60
N LYS A 24 5.49 1.01 -6.87
CA LYS A 24 5.85 2.15 -6.02
C LYS A 24 4.67 2.76 -5.26
N GLY A 25 3.48 2.18 -5.36
CA GLY A 25 2.28 2.68 -4.68
C GLY A 25 1.53 3.79 -5.41
N GLN A 26 1.79 4.03 -6.69
CA GLN A 26 0.97 4.95 -7.49
C GLN A 26 -0.30 4.26 -7.96
N ILE A 27 -1.44 4.93 -7.87
CA ILE A 27 -2.74 4.35 -8.25
C ILE A 27 -3.27 5.03 -9.49
N LEU A 28 -3.52 4.27 -10.54
CA LEU A 28 -4.06 4.73 -11.82
C LEU A 28 -5.54 4.36 -11.92
N ARG A 29 -6.40 5.33 -12.23
CA ARG A 29 -7.78 5.06 -12.63
C ARG A 29 -7.83 4.81 -14.14
N ILE A 30 -8.12 3.57 -14.54
CA ILE A 30 -8.01 3.10 -15.93
C ILE A 30 -8.92 3.91 -16.85
N ARG A 31 -10.22 3.99 -16.55
CA ARG A 31 -11.22 4.67 -17.41
C ARG A 31 -10.93 6.16 -17.67
N ARG A 32 -10.16 6.82 -16.79
CA ARG A 32 -9.84 8.25 -16.94
C ARG A 32 -8.37 8.49 -17.31
N GLY A 33 -7.52 7.45 -17.31
CA GLY A 33 -6.07 7.59 -17.51
C GLY A 33 -5.40 8.51 -16.49
N LYS A 34 -5.98 8.71 -15.30
CA LYS A 34 -5.49 9.67 -14.29
C LYS A 34 -4.96 8.95 -13.06
N VAL A 35 -3.77 9.35 -12.63
CA VAL A 35 -3.20 8.92 -11.35
C VAL A 35 -3.98 9.60 -10.22
N LYS A 36 -4.47 8.80 -9.29
CA LYS A 36 -5.16 9.25 -8.09
C LYS A 36 -4.13 9.59 -7.02
N ARG A 37 -4.22 10.80 -6.48
CA ARG A 37 -3.39 11.21 -5.34
C ARG A 37 -3.97 10.60 -4.06
N PRO A 38 -3.20 9.82 -3.30
CA PRO A 38 -3.63 9.41 -1.98
C PRO A 38 -3.64 10.60 -1.02
N THR A 39 -4.51 10.53 -0.03
CA THR A 39 -4.54 11.46 1.09
C THR A 39 -3.57 10.98 2.15
N ILE A 40 -2.73 11.88 2.67
CA ILE A 40 -1.89 11.60 3.82
C ILE A 40 -2.74 11.84 5.07
N THR A 41 -2.80 10.85 5.96
CA THR A 41 -3.50 10.96 7.24
C THR A 41 -2.56 10.63 8.38
N THR A 42 -2.52 11.52 9.37
CA THR A 42 -1.74 11.36 10.59
C THR A 42 -2.69 11.11 11.75
N SER A 43 -2.47 10.01 12.46
CA SER A 43 -3.21 9.65 13.68
C SER A 43 -2.76 10.53 14.86
N ALA A 44 -3.56 10.59 15.92
CA ALA A 44 -3.27 11.34 17.14
C ALA A 44 -1.94 10.93 17.81
N ASN A 45 -1.50 9.68 17.60
CA ASN A 45 -0.21 9.16 18.06
C ASN A 45 0.98 9.47 17.11
N GLY A 46 0.80 10.35 16.13
CA GLY A 46 1.84 10.71 15.16
C GLY A 46 2.03 9.67 14.03
N TYR A 47 1.22 8.62 13.97
CA TYR A 47 1.31 7.63 12.90
C TYR A 47 0.78 8.18 11.58
N THR A 48 1.68 8.49 10.64
CA THR A 48 1.33 8.94 9.28
C THR A 48 1.15 7.76 8.32
N SER A 49 0.08 7.80 7.53
CA SER A 49 -0.21 6.80 6.49
C SER A 49 -0.85 7.41 5.25
N GLN A 50 -0.60 6.81 4.09
CA GLN A 50 -1.26 7.17 2.85
C GLN A 50 -2.51 6.31 2.64
N VAL A 51 -3.63 6.96 2.37
CA VAL A 51 -4.94 6.33 2.14
C VAL A 51 -5.55 6.80 0.83
N VAL A 52 -6.41 5.97 0.25
CA VAL A 52 -7.10 6.26 -1.02
C VAL A 52 -8.52 5.73 -0.96
N SER A 53 -9.47 6.49 -1.49
CA SER A 53 -10.83 6.00 -1.68
C SER A 53 -10.98 5.40 -3.07
N LEU A 54 -11.25 4.10 -3.17
CA LEU A 54 -11.59 3.42 -4.43
C LEU A 54 -13.10 3.27 -4.51
N SER A 55 -13.64 3.26 -5.73
CA SER A 55 -15.07 3.07 -5.94
C SER A 55 -15.34 2.08 -7.06
N ALA A 56 -16.17 1.10 -6.76
CA ALA A 56 -16.68 0.09 -7.67
C ALA A 56 -18.19 -0.04 -7.46
N ASN A 57 -18.95 -0.17 -8.55
CA ASN A 57 -20.41 -0.38 -8.54
C ASN A 57 -21.19 0.62 -7.65
N GLY A 58 -20.78 1.90 -7.64
CA GLY A 58 -21.43 2.95 -6.86
C GLY A 58 -21.05 2.97 -5.37
N VAL A 59 -20.38 1.95 -4.86
CA VAL A 59 -19.87 1.90 -3.49
C VAL A 59 -18.45 2.49 -3.44
N GLN A 60 -18.16 3.28 -2.42
CA GLN A 60 -16.82 3.82 -2.16
C GLN A 60 -16.25 3.20 -0.89
N SER A 61 -14.99 2.77 -0.93
CA SER A 61 -14.28 2.20 0.21
C SER A 61 -12.91 2.85 0.35
N ARG A 62 -12.52 3.17 1.59
CA ARG A 62 -11.21 3.74 1.92
C ARG A 62 -10.23 2.62 2.21
N HIS A 63 -9.05 2.69 1.58
CA HIS A 63 -7.99 1.69 1.69
C HIS A 63 -6.66 2.34 2.01
N HIS A 64 -5.79 1.64 2.72
CA HIS A 64 -4.39 2.04 2.87
C HIS A 64 -3.59 1.63 1.64
N VAL A 65 -2.76 2.55 1.13
CA VAL A 65 -2.05 2.31 -0.12
C VAL A 65 -1.01 1.19 0.03
N HIS A 66 -0.28 1.12 1.16
CA HIS A 66 0.68 0.04 1.41
C HIS A 66 0.02 -1.35 1.39
N ILE A 67 -1.18 -1.49 1.97
CA ILE A 67 -1.92 -2.76 1.95
C ILE A 67 -2.31 -3.12 0.52
N LEU A 68 -2.76 -2.16 -0.29
CA LEU A 68 -3.11 -2.41 -1.69
C LEU A 68 -1.89 -2.84 -2.51
N VAL A 69 -0.73 -2.21 -2.31
CA VAL A 69 0.53 -2.62 -2.98
C VAL A 69 0.86 -4.04 -2.59
N TYR A 70 0.95 -4.33 -1.28
CA TYR A 70 1.28 -5.67 -0.81
C TYR A 70 0.30 -6.71 -1.33
N ALA A 71 -1.00 -6.47 -1.18
CA ALA A 71 -2.06 -7.37 -1.64
C ALA A 71 -1.99 -7.68 -3.14
N THR A 72 -1.64 -6.68 -3.96
CA THR A 72 -1.60 -6.82 -5.42
C THR A 72 -0.34 -7.56 -5.90
N PHE A 73 0.81 -7.34 -5.25
CA PHE A 73 2.08 -7.90 -5.71
C PHE A 73 2.51 -9.17 -4.97
N ARG A 74 2.18 -9.29 -3.68
CA ARG A 74 2.54 -10.41 -2.80
C ARG A 74 1.35 -11.29 -2.42
N GLY A 75 0.12 -10.82 -2.63
CA GLY A 75 -1.09 -11.53 -2.26
C GLY A 75 -1.67 -11.04 -0.92
N LYS A 76 -2.86 -11.53 -0.57
CA LYS A 76 -3.59 -11.08 0.61
C LYS A 76 -2.75 -11.27 1.88
N PRO A 77 -2.47 -10.19 2.66
CA PRO A 77 -1.73 -10.32 3.90
C PRO A 77 -2.57 -11.06 4.96
N ASN A 78 -1.90 -11.87 5.77
CA ASN A 78 -2.47 -12.55 6.94
C ASN A 78 -2.12 -11.84 8.25
N GLY A 79 -1.11 -10.95 8.23
CA GLY A 79 -0.65 -10.16 9.36
C GLY A 79 -0.62 -8.65 9.09
N MET A 80 0.19 -7.95 9.89
CA MET A 80 0.44 -6.52 9.72
C MET A 80 1.53 -6.31 8.68
N ILE A 81 1.43 -5.24 7.90
CA ILE A 81 2.48 -4.85 6.96
C ILE A 81 3.36 -3.78 7.61
N ASP A 82 4.67 -4.02 7.58
CA ASP A 82 5.69 -3.12 8.12
C ASP A 82 6.59 -2.58 6.99
N PHE A 83 7.31 -1.50 7.30
CA PHE A 83 8.19 -0.78 6.40
C PHE A 83 9.65 -1.05 6.78
N LYS A 84 10.41 -1.67 5.89
CA LYS A 84 11.79 -2.10 6.19
C LYS A 84 12.73 -0.93 6.50
N ASP A 85 12.54 0.20 5.83
CA ASP A 85 13.31 1.43 6.06
C ASP A 85 12.73 2.34 7.16
N GLY A 86 11.57 1.98 7.73
CA GLY A 86 10.83 2.81 8.68
C GLY A 86 10.15 4.05 8.07
N ASP A 87 10.34 4.33 6.78
CA ASP A 87 9.70 5.43 6.06
C ASP A 87 8.34 5.00 5.49
N LYS A 88 7.29 5.46 6.17
CA LYS A 88 5.88 5.19 5.82
C LYS A 88 5.44 5.85 4.53
N GLN A 89 6.26 6.72 3.93
CA GLN A 89 6.02 7.31 2.62
C GLN A 89 6.59 6.46 1.48
N ASN A 90 7.58 5.61 1.77
CA ASN A 90 8.13 4.68 0.79
C ASN A 90 7.24 3.44 0.66
N LEU A 91 6.25 3.53 -0.22
CA LEU A 91 5.27 2.47 -0.46
C LEU A 91 5.74 1.42 -1.47
N SER A 92 7.05 1.37 -1.77
CA SER A 92 7.58 0.39 -2.70
C SER A 92 7.33 -1.03 -2.20
N VAL A 93 6.88 -1.93 -3.08
CA VAL A 93 6.64 -3.34 -2.74
C VAL A 93 7.85 -4.00 -2.08
N ASP A 94 9.07 -3.60 -2.44
CA ASP A 94 10.29 -4.15 -1.88
C ASP A 94 10.58 -3.64 -0.46
N ASN A 95 10.03 -2.47 -0.12
CA ASN A 95 10.09 -1.87 1.21
C ASN A 95 9.02 -2.41 2.16
N LEU A 96 8.00 -3.10 1.65
CA LEU A 96 6.93 -3.67 2.46
C LEU A 96 7.26 -5.11 2.86
N ASP A 97 7.01 -5.46 4.12
CA ASP A 97 7.11 -6.83 4.62
C ASP A 97 5.92 -7.21 5.48
N GLU A 98 5.53 -8.49 5.46
CA GLU A 98 4.46 -8.98 6.31
C GLU A 98 5.04 -9.50 7.62
N VAL A 99 4.62 -8.85 8.69
CA VAL A 99 4.94 -9.22 10.04
C VAL A 99 3.80 -10.05 10.60
N ARG A 100 4.10 -11.31 10.93
CA ARG A 100 3.23 -12.14 11.77
C ARG A 100 3.51 -11.82 13.22
N ALA A 101 2.45 -11.66 14.01
CA ALA A 101 2.51 -11.50 15.45
C ALA A 101 3.20 -12.72 16.08
N THR A 102 4.52 -12.66 16.14
CA THR A 102 5.36 -13.55 16.91
C THR A 102 5.93 -12.67 18.02
N ASN A 103 6.05 -13.20 19.24
CA ASN A 103 6.38 -12.51 20.51
C ASN A 103 7.52 -11.45 20.54
N ARG A 104 8.20 -11.17 19.43
CA ARG A 104 9.26 -10.16 19.31
C ARG A 104 8.78 -8.70 19.24
N PHE A 105 7.51 -8.42 19.00
CA PHE A 105 7.02 -7.03 18.83
C PHE A 105 6.72 -6.26 20.12
N ILE A 106 6.78 -6.89 21.30
CA ILE A 106 6.53 -6.20 22.58
C ILE A 106 7.69 -5.25 22.96
N LYS A 107 8.90 -5.41 22.40
CA LYS A 107 10.09 -4.69 22.87
C LYS A 107 10.48 -3.41 22.12
N ALA A 108 9.80 -3.04 21.03
CA ALA A 108 10.20 -1.88 20.21
C ALA A 108 9.23 -0.68 20.26
N HIS A 109 8.16 -0.74 21.07
CA HIS A 109 7.18 0.35 21.17
C HIS A 109 6.81 0.77 22.60
N CYS A 110 7.59 0.32 23.58
CA CYS A 110 7.56 0.86 24.94
C CYS A 110 8.91 1.49 25.24
N ILE A 111 9.05 2.79 24.92
CA ILE A 111 9.92 3.71 25.66
C ILE A 111 9.11 4.99 25.85
#